data_AF-A0A0F8VGD8-F1
#
_entry.id   AF-A0A0F8VGD8-F1
#
_cell.length_a   1.000
_cell.length_b   1.000
_cell.length_c   1.000
_cell.angle_alpha   90.00
_cell.angle_beta   90.00
_cell.angle_gamma   90.00
#
_symmetry.space_group_name_H-M   'P 1'
#
loop_
_entity.id
_entity.type
_entity.pdbx_description
1 polymer ?
#
loop_
_entity_poly.entity_id
_entity_poly.type
_entity_poly.pdbx_seq_one_letter_code
_entity_poly.pdbx_strand_id
1 'polypeptide(L)'
;MSINNYLNEQESILFRWKIGPKGEIGSASGKKVKENILGITNKRIFHFKKLKGYDRIYRDIPLEKISYIENAWHARNLLFLILSAIFLIIGIPSIISFYGLVLLFGPILVIAGIILLLKGLKQYGYLMINGEDWKFKFNRKDDIDSIESFIKEVYFIKTE
;
A
#
# COMPACT_ATOMS: atom_id res chain seq x y z
N MET A 1 -20.24 -0.35 11.74
CA MET A 1 -21.17 0.15 10.72
C MET A 1 -20.94 -0.60 9.41
N SER A 2 -21.88 -0.48 8.46
CA SER A 2 -21.73 -0.99 7.07
C SER A 2 -21.35 0.17 6.14
N ILE A 3 -20.70 -0.13 5.02
CA ILE A 3 -20.40 0.86 3.97
C ILE A 3 -21.66 1.52 3.42
N ASN A 4 -22.79 0.81 3.45
CA ASN A 4 -24.09 1.30 2.99
C ASN A 4 -24.55 2.57 3.75
N ASN A 5 -24.07 2.77 4.97
CA ASN A 5 -24.41 3.95 5.77
C ASN A 5 -23.72 5.23 5.27
N TYR A 6 -22.80 5.12 4.31
CA TYR A 6 -22.08 6.24 3.69
C TYR A 6 -22.51 6.48 2.24
N LEU A 7 -23.53 5.77 1.76
CA LEU A 7 -24.11 5.97 0.44
C LEU A 7 -25.34 6.88 0.57
N ASN A 8 -25.50 7.80 -0.37
CA ASN A 8 -26.74 8.53 -0.50
C ASN A 8 -27.88 7.61 -0.99
N GLU A 9 -29.14 7.96 -0.74
CA GLU A 9 -30.30 7.12 -1.11
C GLU A 9 -30.36 6.79 -2.62
N GLN A 10 -29.81 7.67 -3.46
CA GLN A 10 -29.74 7.51 -4.91
C GLN A 10 -28.41 6.94 -5.41
N GLU A 11 -27.52 6.55 -4.50
CA GLU A 11 -26.19 6.08 -4.81
C GLU A 11 -26.13 4.55 -4.74
N SER A 12 -25.71 3.93 -5.84
CA SER A 12 -25.55 2.49 -5.96
C SER A 12 -24.07 2.14 -6.17
N ILE A 13 -23.58 1.14 -5.43
CA ILE A 13 -22.25 0.58 -5.68
C ILE A 13 -22.33 -0.26 -6.96
N LEU A 14 -21.56 0.15 -7.98
CA LEU A 14 -21.40 -0.60 -9.22
C LEU A 14 -20.37 -1.72 -9.01
N PHE A 15 -19.20 -1.34 -8.49
CA PHE A 15 -18.09 -2.25 -8.31
C PHE A 15 -17.38 -2.04 -6.98
N ARG A 16 -16.82 -3.12 -6.42
CA ARG A 16 -16.06 -3.09 -5.17
C ARG A 16 -14.91 -4.08 -5.20
N TRP A 17 -13.76 -3.65 -4.73
CA TRP A 17 -12.56 -4.46 -4.58
C TRP A 17 -12.03 -4.37 -3.17
N LYS A 18 -11.63 -5.52 -2.62
CA LYS A 18 -10.90 -5.56 -1.36
C LYS A 18 -9.42 -5.42 -1.69
N ILE A 19 -8.79 -4.43 -1.10
CA ILE A 19 -7.40 -4.09 -1.37
C ILE A 19 -6.58 -4.16 -0.09
N GLY A 20 -5.51 -4.95 -0.10
CA GLY A 20 -4.51 -5.00 0.95
C GLY A 20 -4.92 -5.80 2.18
N PRO A 21 -3.95 -6.04 3.08
CA PRO A 21 -4.11 -7.05 4.11
C PRO A 21 -5.12 -6.59 5.17
N LYS A 22 -6.19 -7.37 5.30
CA LYS A 22 -6.92 -7.49 6.57
C LYS A 22 -5.89 -7.71 7.67
N GLY A 23 -5.85 -6.82 8.66
CA GLY A 23 -4.99 -6.97 9.83
C GLY A 23 -3.78 -6.04 9.92
N GLU A 24 -3.54 -5.14 8.95
CA GLU A 24 -2.54 -4.09 9.13
C GLU A 24 -2.92 -3.12 10.26
N ILE A 25 -1.93 -2.68 11.02
CA ILE A 25 -2.08 -1.61 12.00
C ILE A 25 -2.09 -0.30 11.24
N GLY A 26 -3.21 0.46 11.30
CA GLY A 26 -3.30 1.76 10.68
C GLY A 26 -2.13 2.63 11.14
N SER A 27 -1.29 3.06 10.21
CA SER A 27 0.02 3.69 10.49
C SER A 27 -0.08 4.97 11.33
N ALA A 28 -1.25 5.61 11.38
CA ALA A 28 -1.51 6.78 12.21
C ALA A 28 -2.29 6.47 13.50
N SER A 29 -3.03 5.35 13.56
CA SER A 29 -4.01 5.09 14.65
C SER A 29 -3.66 3.92 15.54
N GLY A 30 -2.69 3.07 15.17
CA GLY A 30 -2.39 1.85 15.94
C GLY A 30 -3.49 0.79 15.86
N LYS A 31 -4.57 1.01 15.10
CA LYS A 31 -5.75 0.13 15.08
C LYS A 31 -5.71 -0.84 13.91
N LYS A 32 -6.08 -2.10 14.18
CA LYS A 32 -6.17 -3.17 13.17
C LYS A 32 -7.24 -2.84 12.11
N VAL A 33 -6.85 -2.85 10.84
CA VAL A 33 -7.73 -2.70 9.67
C VAL A 33 -8.52 -3.99 9.49
N LYS A 34 -9.85 -3.91 9.59
CA LYS A 34 -10.79 -5.01 9.38
C LYS A 34 -11.19 -5.13 7.91
N GLU A 35 -11.44 -4.01 7.25
CA GLU A 35 -11.81 -3.94 5.83
C GLU A 35 -11.11 -2.74 5.18
N ASN A 36 -10.69 -2.92 3.93
CA ASN A 36 -10.08 -1.89 3.11
C ASN A 36 -10.60 -2.09 1.70
N ILE A 37 -11.39 -1.15 1.22
CA ILE A 37 -12.23 -1.30 0.02
C ILE A 37 -12.01 -0.11 -0.89
N LEU A 38 -11.70 -0.37 -2.14
CA LEU A 38 -11.93 0.58 -3.24
C LEU A 38 -13.27 0.24 -3.87
N GLY A 39 -14.05 1.27 -4.18
CA GLY A 39 -15.30 1.06 -4.90
C GLY A 39 -15.62 2.20 -5.83
N ILE A 40 -16.49 1.86 -6.78
CA ILE A 40 -17.05 2.77 -7.77
C ILE A 40 -18.56 2.73 -7.56
N THR A 41 -19.17 3.90 -7.42
CA THR A 41 -20.62 4.07 -7.47
C THR A 41 -21.02 4.68 -8.80
N ASN A 42 -22.32 4.81 -9.03
CA ASN A 42 -22.85 5.60 -10.14
C ASN A 42 -22.52 7.11 -10.05
N LYS A 43 -21.89 7.60 -8.97
CA LYS A 43 -21.58 9.02 -8.77
C LYS A 43 -20.10 9.30 -8.52
N ARG A 44 -19.38 8.41 -7.82
CA ARG A 44 -18.02 8.67 -7.33
C ARG A 44 -17.19 7.41 -7.23
N ILE A 45 -15.88 7.59 -7.12
CA ILE A 45 -14.97 6.59 -6.61
C ILE A 45 -14.67 6.88 -5.15
N PHE A 46 -14.51 5.83 -4.35
CA PHE A 46 -14.25 5.99 -2.92
C PHE A 46 -13.23 4.98 -2.41
N HIS A 47 -12.53 5.39 -1.36
CA HIS A 47 -11.67 4.54 -0.55
C HIS A 47 -12.24 4.42 0.86
N PHE A 48 -12.76 3.25 1.20
CA PHE A 48 -13.33 2.97 2.52
C PHE A 48 -12.38 2.10 3.34
N LYS A 49 -12.18 2.47 4.61
CA LYS A 49 -11.52 1.60 5.59
C LYS A 49 -12.36 1.44 6.84
N LYS A 50 -12.40 0.20 7.31
CA LYS A 50 -12.97 -0.20 8.59
C LYS A 50 -11.84 -0.54 9.55
N LEU A 51 -11.71 0.21 10.62
CA LEU A 51 -10.75 -0.03 11.71
C LEU A 51 -11.49 -0.62 12.92
N LYS A 52 -10.74 -1.18 13.89
CA LYS A 52 -11.33 -1.60 15.17
C LYS A 52 -11.97 -0.39 15.90
N GLY A 53 -13.30 -0.29 15.84
CA GLY A 53 -14.10 0.73 16.53
C GLY A 53 -14.33 2.03 15.76
N TYR A 54 -13.94 2.11 14.48
CA TYR A 54 -14.20 3.30 13.66
C TYR A 54 -14.19 2.94 12.17
N ASP A 55 -15.13 3.50 11.42
CA ASP A 55 -15.31 3.28 9.99
C ASP A 55 -15.22 4.66 9.32
N ARG A 56 -14.55 4.79 8.16
CA ARG A 56 -14.44 6.07 7.45
C ARG A 56 -14.18 5.89 5.96
N ILE A 57 -14.72 6.82 5.17
CA ILE A 57 -14.28 7.10 3.81
C ILE A 57 -13.06 8.01 3.88
N TYR A 58 -11.91 7.48 3.46
CA TYR A 58 -10.62 8.16 3.49
C TYR A 58 -10.45 9.09 2.29
N ARG A 59 -10.98 8.68 1.14
CA ARG A 59 -10.93 9.44 -0.09
C ARG A 59 -12.24 9.27 -0.85
N ASP A 60 -12.62 10.33 -1.52
CA ASP A 60 -13.90 10.45 -2.19
C ASP A 60 -13.75 11.42 -3.37
N ILE A 61 -13.94 10.95 -4.59
CA ILE A 61 -13.81 11.76 -5.80
C ILE A 61 -15.00 11.50 -6.73
N PRO A 62 -15.82 12.52 -7.05
CA PRO A 62 -16.88 12.40 -8.06
C PRO A 62 -16.33 11.97 -9.42
N LEU A 63 -17.03 11.08 -10.14
CA LEU A 63 -16.59 10.56 -11.44
C LEU A 63 -16.37 11.67 -12.47
N GLU A 64 -17.21 12.70 -12.44
CA GLU A 64 -17.10 13.88 -13.31
C GLU A 64 -15.76 14.62 -13.15
N LYS A 65 -15.18 14.60 -11.94
CA LYS A 65 -13.92 15.32 -11.64
C LYS A 65 -12.68 14.54 -12.06
N ILE A 66 -12.81 13.25 -12.36
CA ILE A 66 -11.67 12.41 -12.77
C ILE A 66 -11.26 12.81 -14.19
N SER A 67 -10.07 13.38 -14.31
CA SER A 67 -9.44 13.76 -15.58
C SER A 67 -8.48 12.68 -16.07
N TYR A 68 -7.72 12.08 -15.15
CA TYR A 68 -6.82 10.96 -15.45
C TYR A 68 -6.60 10.08 -14.23
N ILE A 69 -6.24 8.82 -14.49
CA ILE A 69 -5.83 7.86 -13.48
C ILE A 69 -4.52 7.24 -13.90
N GLU A 70 -3.52 7.39 -13.05
CA GLU A 70 -2.20 6.80 -13.20
C GLU A 70 -1.98 5.71 -12.17
N ASN A 71 -1.17 4.74 -12.56
CA ASN A 71 -0.78 3.65 -11.71
C ASN A 71 0.72 3.47 -11.80
N ALA A 72 1.35 3.37 -10.65
CA ALA A 72 2.76 3.11 -10.57
C ALA A 72 2.99 1.96 -9.61
N TRP A 73 3.49 0.89 -10.22
CA TRP A 73 3.94 -0.30 -9.55
C TRP A 73 5.42 -0.16 -9.23
N HIS A 74 5.82 -0.69 -8.07
CA HIS A 74 7.23 -0.90 -7.71
C HIS A 74 8.01 0.28 -7.13
N ALA A 75 7.35 1.20 -6.41
CA ALA A 75 8.10 2.09 -5.52
C ALA A 75 8.72 1.26 -4.38
N ARG A 76 9.88 0.64 -4.62
CA ARG A 76 10.71 0.02 -3.60
C ARG A 76 11.29 1.13 -2.75
N ASN A 77 11.50 0.88 -1.46
CA ASN A 77 12.14 1.89 -0.63
C ASN A 77 13.65 1.90 -0.91
N LEU A 78 14.04 2.72 -1.89
CA LEU A 78 15.42 2.84 -2.38
C LEU A 78 16.40 3.11 -1.24
N LEU A 79 16.01 3.96 -0.28
CA LEU A 79 16.84 4.28 0.89
C LEU A 79 17.11 3.02 1.75
N PHE A 80 16.09 2.21 2.02
CA PHE A 80 16.29 0.96 2.78
C PHE A 80 17.12 -0.06 2.02
N LEU A 81 17.01 -0.12 0.70
CA LEU A 81 17.86 -0.98 -0.13
C LEU A 81 19.32 -0.52 -0.10
N ILE A 82 19.59 0.79 -0.20
CA ILE A 82 20.94 1.36 -0.10
C ILE A 82 21.55 1.08 1.27
N LEU A 83 20.83 1.40 2.36
CA LEU A 83 21.32 1.16 3.72
C LEU A 83 21.56 -0.32 4.00
N SER A 84 20.69 -1.19 3.50
CA SER A 84 20.88 -2.64 3.58
C SER A 84 22.17 -3.09 2.89
N ALA A 85 22.42 -2.63 1.68
CA ALA A 85 23.63 -2.97 0.93
C ALA A 85 24.90 -2.55 1.69
N ILE A 86 24.93 -1.34 2.25
CA ILE A 86 26.05 -0.84 3.05
C ILE A 86 26.32 -1.77 4.25
N PHE A 87 25.27 -2.13 5.00
CA PHE A 87 25.41 -2.99 6.18
C PHE A 87 25.86 -4.41 5.84
N LEU A 88 25.41 -4.97 4.71
CA LEU A 88 25.83 -6.30 4.26
C LEU A 88 27.27 -6.29 3.76
N ILE A 89 27.67 -5.27 2.98
CA ILE A 89 29.03 -5.13 2.46
C ILE A 89 30.05 -4.97 3.60
N ILE A 90 29.70 -4.30 4.69
CA ILE A 90 30.59 -4.14 5.86
C ILE A 90 30.49 -5.36 6.78
N GLY A 91 29.29 -5.88 7.01
CA GLY A 91 29.04 -6.96 7.97
C GLY A 91 29.60 -8.31 7.55
N ILE A 92 29.49 -8.69 6.27
CA ILE A 92 29.93 -10.01 5.78
C ILE A 92 31.46 -10.17 5.89
N PRO A 93 32.30 -9.25 5.40
CA PRO A 93 33.76 -9.34 5.56
C PRO A 93 34.19 -9.35 7.02
N SER A 94 33.51 -8.57 7.87
CA SER A 94 33.78 -8.49 9.31
C SER A 94 33.62 -9.85 10.00
N ILE A 95 32.68 -10.70 9.55
CA ILE A 95 32.49 -12.07 10.09
C ILE A 95 33.67 -12.99 9.71
N ILE A 96 34.27 -12.77 8.53
CA ILE A 96 35.33 -13.63 7.98
C ILE A 96 36.69 -13.30 8.63
N SER A 97 36.89 -12.06 9.08
CA SER A 97 38.10 -11.62 9.77
C SER A 97 38.11 -12.02 11.26
N PHE A 98 39.04 -12.89 11.66
CA PHE A 98 39.21 -13.47 13.01
C PHE A 98 39.72 -12.51 14.11
N TYR A 99 39.45 -11.21 14.01
CA TYR A 99 39.78 -10.27 15.09
C TYR A 99 38.64 -10.22 16.11
N GLY A 100 38.91 -10.57 17.37
CA GLY A 100 37.88 -10.89 18.38
C GLY A 100 36.76 -9.84 18.58
N LEU A 101 37.06 -8.53 18.51
CA LEU A 101 36.02 -7.49 18.58
C LEU A 101 35.15 -7.44 17.32
N VAL A 102 35.73 -7.72 16.15
CA VAL A 102 35.05 -7.67 14.84
C VAL A 102 34.04 -8.81 14.71
N LEU A 103 34.26 -9.92 15.42
CA LEU A 103 33.43 -11.12 15.40
C LEU A 103 32.02 -10.91 15.99
N LEU A 104 31.86 -9.97 16.94
CA LEU A 104 30.55 -9.64 17.53
C LEU A 104 29.79 -8.57 16.72
N PHE A 105 30.51 -7.64 16.08
CA PHE A 105 29.91 -6.55 15.29
C PHE A 105 29.42 -7.01 13.92
N GLY A 106 30.16 -7.91 13.25
CA GLY A 106 29.79 -8.43 11.93
C GLY A 106 28.38 -9.04 11.87
N PRO A 107 28.03 -10.00 12.74
CA PRO A 107 26.69 -10.61 12.77
C PRO A 107 25.57 -9.60 13.01
N ILE A 108 25.78 -8.61 13.88
CA ILE A 108 24.77 -7.56 14.17
C ILE A 108 24.50 -6.74 12.90
N LEU A 109 25.55 -6.32 12.19
CA LEU A 109 25.42 -5.56 10.94
C LEU A 109 24.71 -6.38 9.85
N VAL A 110 25.03 -7.68 9.73
CA VAL A 110 24.36 -8.57 8.77
C VAL A 110 22.86 -8.72 9.10
N ILE A 111 22.51 -8.95 10.37
CA ILE A 111 21.11 -9.04 10.80
C ILE A 111 20.36 -7.73 10.49
N ALA A 112 20.94 -6.58 10.84
CA ALA A 112 20.36 -5.28 10.55
C ALA A 112 20.20 -5.04 9.03
N GLY A 113 21.21 -5.43 8.25
CA GLY A 113 21.20 -5.37 6.79
C GLY A 113 20.09 -6.22 6.17
N ILE A 114 19.89 -7.46 6.64
CA ILE A 114 18.81 -8.35 6.19
C ILE A 114 17.43 -7.78 6.55
N ILE A 115 17.26 -7.26 7.77
CA ILE A 115 15.98 -6.66 8.20
C ILE A 115 15.64 -5.45 7.30
N LEU A 116 16.62 -4.60 7.00
CA LEU A 116 16.45 -3.48 6.08
C LEU A 116 16.19 -3.94 4.65
N LEU A 117 16.84 -5.02 4.19
CA LEU A 117 16.59 -5.61 2.86
C LEU A 117 15.13 -6.03 2.74
N LEU A 118 14.65 -6.83 3.70
CA LEU A 118 13.26 -7.31 3.73
C LEU A 118 12.26 -6.15 3.79
N LYS A 119 12.58 -5.06 4.49
CA LYS A 119 11.76 -3.84 4.50
C LYS A 119 11.82 -3.07 3.18
N GLY A 120 12.98 -2.99 2.54
CA GLY A 120 13.19 -2.28 1.27
C GLY A 120 12.60 -3.01 0.06
N LEU A 121 12.54 -4.34 0.12
CA LEU A 121 11.92 -5.20 -0.89
C LEU A 121 10.38 -5.21 -0.80
N LYS A 122 9.77 -4.69 0.28
CA LYS A 122 8.31 -4.50 0.30
C LYS A 122 7.93 -3.56 -0.83
N GLN A 123 6.95 -3.99 -1.62
CA GLN A 123 6.45 -3.19 -2.72
C GLN A 123 5.34 -2.28 -2.22
N TYR A 124 5.31 -1.07 -2.77
CA TYR A 124 4.20 -0.16 -2.59
C TYR A 124 3.63 0.11 -3.99
N GLY A 125 2.31 0.02 -4.09
CA GLY A 125 1.57 0.50 -5.26
C GLY A 125 0.99 1.86 -4.92
N TYR A 126 1.07 2.82 -5.83
CA TYR A 126 0.29 4.02 -5.70
C TYR A 126 -0.62 4.18 -6.92
N LEU A 127 -1.86 4.51 -6.62
CA LEU A 127 -2.83 4.98 -7.58
C LEU A 127 -2.80 6.50 -7.51
N MET A 128 -2.80 7.18 -8.63
CA MET A 128 -2.86 8.63 -8.67
C MET A 128 -4.09 9.05 -9.47
N ILE A 129 -4.90 9.93 -8.89
CA ILE A 129 -6.14 10.40 -9.51
C ILE A 129 -6.09 11.91 -9.48
N ASN A 130 -6.08 12.54 -10.66
CA ASN A 130 -5.89 14.00 -10.80
C ASN A 130 -4.64 14.54 -10.08
N GLY A 131 -3.57 13.75 -10.00
CA GLY A 131 -2.35 14.15 -9.29
C GLY A 131 -2.40 13.94 -7.77
N GLU A 132 -3.54 13.52 -7.22
CA GLU A 132 -3.60 13.11 -5.81
C GLU A 132 -3.06 11.69 -5.64
N ASP A 133 -1.97 11.58 -4.87
CA ASP A 133 -1.36 10.30 -4.48
C ASP A 133 -2.27 9.50 -3.52
N TRP A 134 -2.84 8.41 -4.02
CA TRP A 134 -3.48 7.36 -3.23
C TRP A 134 -2.49 6.24 -3.03
N LYS A 135 -1.67 6.40 -1.99
CA LYS A 135 -0.65 5.42 -1.62
C LYS A 135 -1.27 4.23 -0.92
N PHE A 136 -0.93 3.05 -1.41
CA PHE A 136 -1.37 1.83 -0.81
C PHE A 136 -0.22 0.86 -0.59
N LYS A 137 -0.33 0.08 0.49
CA LYS A 137 0.67 -0.93 0.83
C LYS A 137 0.11 -2.28 0.42
N PHE A 138 0.64 -2.84 -0.66
CA PHE A 138 0.25 -4.16 -1.14
C PHE A 138 1.48 -4.97 -1.47
N ASN A 139 1.51 -6.20 -0.98
CA ASN A 139 2.57 -7.16 -1.25
C ASN A 139 2.03 -8.41 -1.94
N ARG A 140 0.75 -8.43 -2.36
CA ARG A 140 0.09 -9.61 -2.96
C ARG A 140 -0.33 -9.31 -4.39
N LYS A 141 -0.19 -10.29 -5.26
CA LYS A 141 -0.65 -10.22 -6.65
C LYS A 141 -2.15 -9.91 -6.76
N ASP A 142 -2.97 -10.53 -5.93
CA ASP A 142 -4.43 -10.31 -5.94
C ASP A 142 -4.82 -8.84 -5.69
N ASP A 143 -4.04 -8.13 -4.88
CA ASP A 143 -4.27 -6.71 -4.60
C ASP A 143 -3.93 -5.85 -5.82
N ILE A 144 -2.91 -6.24 -6.59
CA ILE A 144 -2.49 -5.61 -7.84
C ILE A 144 -3.58 -5.80 -8.89
N ASP A 145 -3.98 -7.05 -9.12
CA ASP A 145 -5.03 -7.41 -10.09
C ASP A 145 -6.36 -6.70 -9.79
N SER A 146 -6.69 -6.56 -8.50
CA SER A 146 -7.87 -5.81 -8.04
C SER A 146 -7.84 -4.32 -8.42
N ILE A 147 -6.67 -3.68 -8.35
CA ILE A 147 -6.51 -2.27 -8.71
C ILE A 147 -6.47 -2.07 -10.20
N GLU A 148 -5.81 -2.95 -10.95
CA GLU A 148 -5.86 -2.89 -12.41
C GLU A 148 -7.29 -3.03 -12.92
N SER A 149 -8.06 -3.96 -12.33
CA SER A 149 -9.48 -4.11 -12.61
C SER A 149 -10.25 -2.83 -12.27
N PHE A 150 -10.03 -2.25 -11.09
CA PHE A 150 -10.63 -0.97 -10.70
C PHE A 150 -10.35 0.14 -11.73
N ILE A 151 -9.09 0.30 -12.15
CA ILE A 151 -8.70 1.33 -13.11
C ILE A 151 -9.41 1.11 -14.46
N LYS A 152 -9.43 -0.13 -14.96
CA LYS A 152 -10.13 -0.48 -16.21
C LYS A 152 -11.60 -0.12 -16.16
N GLU A 153 -12.29 -0.44 -15.06
CA GLU A 153 -13.70 -0.10 -14.90
C GLU A 153 -13.95 1.41 -14.84
N VAL A 154 -13.08 2.18 -14.18
CA VAL A 154 -13.22 3.65 -14.18
C VAL A 154 -13.02 4.22 -15.58
N TYR A 155 -12.04 3.72 -16.34
CA TYR A 155 -11.84 4.14 -17.73
C TYR A 155 -13.05 3.82 -18.60
N PHE A 156 -13.60 2.61 -18.48
CA PHE A 156 -14.79 2.18 -19.21
C PHE A 156 -15.98 3.12 -18.95
N ILE A 157 -16.28 3.40 -17.68
CA ILE A 157 -17.38 4.31 -17.28
C ILE A 157 -17.16 5.75 -17.78
N LYS A 158 -15.91 6.19 -17.95
CA LYS A 158 -15.61 7.55 -18.45
C LYS A 158 -15.67 7.67 -19.97
N THR A 159 -15.61 6.55 -20.70
CA THR A 159 -15.69 6.52 -22.16
C THR A 159 -17.10 6.30 -22.69
N GLU A 160 -18.02 5.75 -21.88
CA GLU A 160 -19.46 5.67 -22.18
C GLU A 160 -20.19 6.95 -21.78
#